data_AF-T0RJ70-F1
#
_entry.id   AF-T0RJ70-F1
#
_cell.length_a   1.000
_cell.length_b   1.000
_cell.length_c   1.000
_cell.angle_alpha   90.00
_cell.angle_beta   90.00
_cell.angle_gamma   90.00
#
_symmetry.space_group_name_H-M   'P 1'
#
loop_
_entity.id
_entity.type
_entity.pdbx_description
1 polymer ?
#
loop_
_entity_poly.entity_id
_entity_poly.type
_entity_poly.pdbx_seq_one_letter_code
_entity_poly.pdbx_strand_id
1 'polypeptide(L)'
;MKRNLSLITILSLVASCGSYYKKPESIEAKMARYTSKEESVNKVPEYKVSGYKYKASRYPASADREEINESNKSVYFLSLYDQYHAMTDLYPQYKKQIKYCPTFHQQLVKKSPKEVKYSLKDQISFEDKSIVSSLDYEGQAPSRKVLPKAMAKYMDQTHAELTELCENGVSSNYYIYENFITLAQKKGVIGKDEKSLNALYKTTIFYNESLLSSISAKEKIRTRGRTIASTRKLEADYTQEAIRRLRATWAQESLK
;
A
#
# COMPACT_ATOMS: atom_id res chain seq x y z
N MET A 1 -47.94 -36.09 -10.81
CA MET A 1 -46.50 -35.92 -11.10
C MET A 1 -45.99 -34.46 -11.11
N LYS A 2 -46.81 -33.42 -11.32
CA LYS A 2 -46.33 -32.01 -11.37
C LYS A 2 -45.92 -31.38 -10.03
N ARG A 3 -46.43 -31.88 -8.88
CA ARG A 3 -46.09 -31.37 -7.53
C ARG A 3 -44.68 -31.73 -7.04
N ASN A 4 -44.11 -32.83 -7.55
CA ASN A 4 -42.78 -33.28 -7.13
C ASN A 4 -41.65 -32.58 -7.89
N LEU A 5 -41.94 -31.95 -9.04
CA LEU A 5 -40.94 -31.24 -9.84
C LEU A 5 -40.62 -29.85 -9.25
N SER A 6 -41.60 -29.17 -8.65
CA SER A 6 -41.37 -27.86 -8.00
C SER A 6 -40.58 -27.93 -6.70
N LEU A 7 -40.57 -29.07 -6.00
CA LEU A 7 -39.80 -29.25 -4.77
C LEU A 7 -38.29 -29.41 -5.07
N ILE A 8 -37.95 -30.00 -6.20
CA ILE A 8 -36.56 -30.26 -6.60
C ILE A 8 -35.87 -28.95 -7.04
N THR A 9 -36.58 -28.05 -7.73
CA THR A 9 -36.03 -26.76 -8.16
C THR A 9 -35.78 -25.79 -7.00
N ILE A 10 -36.62 -25.81 -5.96
CA ILE A 10 -36.42 -24.97 -4.77
C ILE A 10 -35.20 -25.46 -3.96
N LEU A 11 -34.98 -26.77 -3.87
CA LEU A 11 -33.81 -27.32 -3.16
C LEU A 11 -32.47 -27.00 -3.87
N SER A 12 -32.46 -26.96 -5.20
CA SER A 12 -31.26 -26.60 -5.97
C SER A 12 -30.86 -25.12 -5.88
N LEU A 13 -31.81 -24.21 -5.62
CA LEU A 13 -31.54 -22.77 -5.49
C LEU A 13 -30.93 -22.40 -4.12
N VAL A 14 -31.22 -23.17 -3.07
CA VAL A 14 -30.62 -22.93 -1.73
C VAL A 14 -29.18 -23.46 -1.66
N ALA A 15 -28.85 -24.49 -2.45
CA ALA A 15 -27.50 -25.07 -2.51
C ALA A 15 -26.48 -24.16 -3.22
N SER A 16 -26.90 -23.26 -4.12
CA SER A 16 -25.96 -22.38 -4.85
C SER A 16 -25.44 -21.20 -4.02
N CYS A 17 -26.08 -20.87 -2.89
CA CYS A 17 -25.63 -19.80 -2.00
C CYS A 17 -24.64 -20.28 -0.91
N GLY A 18 -24.48 -21.61 -0.74
CA GLY A 18 -23.60 -22.20 0.28
C GLY A 18 -22.16 -22.50 -0.19
N SER A 19 -21.91 -22.53 -1.49
CA SER A 19 -20.64 -22.99 -2.07
C SER A 19 -19.48 -22.00 -1.94
N TYR A 20 -19.73 -20.76 -1.50
CA TYR A 20 -18.68 -19.77 -1.20
C TYR A 20 -18.44 -19.54 0.29
N TYR A 21 -19.17 -20.22 1.17
CA TYR A 21 -18.95 -20.10 2.61
C TYR A 21 -17.77 -20.98 3.04
N LYS A 22 -16.57 -20.39 3.10
CA LYS A 22 -15.40 -21.05 3.70
C LYS A 22 -15.67 -21.20 5.19
N LYS A 23 -15.77 -22.46 5.67
CA LYS A 23 -15.92 -22.76 7.10
C LYS A 23 -14.84 -21.98 7.87
N PRO A 24 -15.19 -21.27 8.96
CA PRO A 24 -14.20 -20.60 9.79
C PRO A 24 -13.19 -21.65 10.23
N GLU A 25 -11.92 -21.32 10.03
CA GLU A 25 -10.82 -22.20 10.40
C GLU A 25 -10.89 -22.53 11.89
N SER A 26 -10.60 -23.79 12.26
CA SER A 26 -10.53 -24.18 13.66
C SER A 26 -9.43 -23.39 14.38
N ILE A 27 -9.61 -23.16 15.68
CA ILE A 27 -8.56 -22.56 16.53
C ILE A 27 -7.27 -23.36 16.37
N GLU A 28 -7.38 -24.68 16.31
CA GLU A 28 -6.25 -25.60 16.16
C GLU A 28 -5.48 -25.41 14.85
N ALA A 29 -6.18 -25.21 13.72
CA ALA A 29 -5.52 -24.92 12.45
C ALA A 29 -4.90 -23.51 12.41
N LYS A 30 -5.50 -22.54 13.12
CA LYS A 30 -4.89 -21.21 13.33
C LYS A 30 -3.62 -21.31 14.18
N MET A 31 -3.65 -22.10 15.26
CA MET A 31 -2.52 -22.32 16.15
C MET A 31 -1.41 -23.13 15.49
N ALA A 32 -1.74 -24.09 14.62
CA ALA A 32 -0.77 -24.86 13.84
C ALA A 32 0.03 -24.00 12.85
N ARG A 33 -0.52 -22.85 12.44
CA ARG A 33 0.16 -21.84 11.62
C ARG A 33 0.82 -20.73 12.42
N TYR A 34 0.57 -20.68 13.73
CA TYR A 34 1.18 -19.69 14.60
C TYR A 34 2.65 -20.07 14.83
N THR A 35 3.54 -19.42 14.10
CA THR A 35 4.95 -19.35 14.50
C THR A 35 5.09 -18.25 15.52
N SER A 36 5.75 -18.52 16.65
CA SER A 36 6.14 -17.46 17.59
C SER A 36 6.90 -16.42 16.79
N LYS A 37 6.32 -15.22 16.63
CA LYS A 37 6.95 -14.16 15.85
C LYS A 37 8.36 -13.96 16.39
N GLU A 38 9.37 -14.23 15.56
CA GLU A 38 10.67 -13.61 15.74
C GLU A 38 10.44 -12.10 15.87
N GLU A 39 11.31 -11.46 16.66
CA GLU A 39 11.26 -10.06 17.03
C GLU A 39 10.73 -9.19 15.88
N SER A 40 9.89 -8.19 16.17
CA SER A 40 9.25 -7.30 15.18
C SER A 40 10.28 -6.62 14.24
N VAL A 41 10.80 -7.35 13.25
CA VAL A 41 11.78 -6.83 12.30
C VAL A 41 10.99 -6.13 11.21
N ASN A 42 11.23 -4.83 11.12
CA ASN A 42 10.76 -4.02 10.01
C ASN A 42 11.26 -4.64 8.69
N LYS A 43 10.35 -4.99 7.79
CA LYS A 43 10.67 -5.64 6.50
C LYS A 43 11.06 -4.64 5.40
N VAL A 44 11.13 -3.34 5.72
CA VAL A 44 11.51 -2.29 4.78
C VAL A 44 13.03 -2.26 4.61
N PRO A 45 13.55 -2.24 3.36
CA PRO A 45 14.98 -2.11 3.09
C PRO A 45 15.61 -0.89 3.78
N GLU A 46 16.83 -1.04 4.28
CA GLU A 46 17.51 0.07 4.94
C GLU A 46 17.94 1.11 3.90
N TYR A 47 17.46 2.34 4.06
CA TYR A 47 17.84 3.48 3.25
C TYR A 47 18.13 4.69 4.13
N LYS A 48 19.20 5.41 3.82
CA LYS A 48 19.63 6.61 4.54
C LYS A 48 19.82 7.76 3.57
N VAL A 49 19.06 8.82 3.79
CA VAL A 49 19.27 10.12 3.15
C VAL A 49 20.41 10.83 3.85
N SER A 50 21.31 11.40 3.05
CA SER A 50 22.40 12.27 3.48
C SER A 50 22.33 13.63 2.81
N GLY A 51 22.59 14.70 3.54
CA GLY A 51 22.63 16.08 3.01
C GLY A 51 21.25 16.69 2.78
N TYR A 52 20.20 16.19 3.45
CA TYR A 52 18.86 16.74 3.28
C TYR A 52 18.80 18.17 3.84
N LYS A 53 18.36 19.11 3.00
CA LYS A 53 18.06 20.47 3.40
C LYS A 53 16.61 20.78 3.04
N TYR A 54 15.81 21.06 4.07
CA TYR A 54 14.45 21.52 3.87
C TYR A 54 14.45 22.81 3.07
N LYS A 55 13.76 22.79 1.93
CA LYS A 55 13.43 24.00 1.17
C LYS A 55 11.98 24.34 1.48
N ALA A 56 11.72 25.58 1.84
CA ALA A 56 10.35 26.02 2.06
C ALA A 56 9.65 26.16 0.70
N SER A 57 9.00 25.10 0.21
CA SER A 57 8.04 25.25 -0.88
C SER A 57 6.70 25.74 -0.36
N ARG A 58 6.09 26.66 -1.11
CA ARG A 58 4.73 27.12 -0.87
C ARG A 58 3.78 26.06 -1.43
N TYR A 59 3.15 25.28 -0.56
CA TYR A 59 2.03 24.42 -0.97
C TYR A 59 0.76 25.26 -1.04
N PRO A 60 -0.03 25.21 -2.12
CA PRO A 60 -1.26 25.99 -2.21
C PRO A 60 -2.26 25.54 -1.13
N ALA A 61 -2.80 26.50 -0.38
CA ALA A 61 -3.78 26.28 0.67
C ALA A 61 -5.13 25.72 0.14
N SER A 62 -5.40 25.87 -1.16
CA SER A 62 -6.60 25.36 -1.83
C SER A 62 -6.56 23.87 -2.17
N ALA A 63 -5.51 23.15 -1.76
CA ALA A 63 -5.44 21.70 -1.86
C ALA A 63 -6.14 21.00 -0.67
N ASP A 64 -7.11 21.65 -0.03
CA ASP A 64 -8.02 21.01 0.93
C ASP A 64 -8.82 19.94 0.19
N ARG A 65 -8.28 18.72 0.25
CA ARG A 65 -8.97 17.51 -0.18
C ARG A 65 -9.93 17.13 0.93
N GLU A 66 -11.06 16.56 0.52
CA GLU A 66 -12.08 16.02 1.42
C GLU A 66 -11.41 15.12 2.47
N GLU A 67 -11.64 15.41 3.75
CA GLU A 67 -11.00 14.68 4.83
C GLU A 67 -11.47 13.22 4.80
N ILE A 68 -10.53 12.29 4.61
CA ILE A 68 -10.85 10.87 4.61
C ILE A 68 -11.16 10.45 6.04
N ASN A 69 -12.45 10.30 6.34
CA ASN A 69 -12.95 9.82 7.63
C ASN A 69 -12.85 8.29 7.76
N GLU A 70 -11.63 7.78 7.70
CA GLU A 70 -11.28 6.37 7.87
C GLU A 70 -10.30 6.19 9.04
N SER A 71 -10.31 5.01 9.67
CA SER A 71 -9.36 4.70 10.75
C SER A 71 -7.90 4.70 10.25
N ASN A 72 -6.92 4.91 11.13
CA ASN A 72 -5.49 4.82 10.77
C ASN A 72 -5.16 3.48 10.12
N LYS A 73 -5.78 2.42 10.64
CA LYS A 73 -5.70 1.06 10.11
C LYS A 73 -6.25 0.94 8.68
N SER A 74 -7.45 1.46 8.43
CA SER A 74 -8.04 1.50 7.08
C SER A 74 -7.15 2.28 6.10
N VAL A 75 -6.68 3.45 6.50
CA VAL A 75 -5.82 4.31 5.67
C VAL A 75 -4.50 3.62 5.36
N TYR A 76 -3.87 3.00 6.36
CA TYR A 76 -2.65 2.22 6.18
C TYR A 76 -2.85 1.08 5.18
N PHE A 77 -3.87 0.25 5.39
CA PHE A 77 -4.17 -0.87 4.52
C PHE A 77 -4.46 -0.42 3.08
N LEU A 78 -5.33 0.58 2.89
CA LEU A 78 -5.71 1.05 1.57
C LEU A 78 -4.55 1.71 0.83
N SER A 79 -3.69 2.43 1.54
CA SER A 79 -2.44 2.98 1.02
C SER A 79 -1.49 1.88 0.56
N LEU A 80 -1.21 0.90 1.42
CA LEU A 80 -0.31 -0.22 1.10
C LEU A 80 -0.86 -1.04 -0.08
N TYR A 81 -2.16 -1.28 -0.10
CA TYR A 81 -2.86 -1.96 -1.19
C TYR A 81 -2.69 -1.19 -2.51
N ASP A 82 -2.82 0.14 -2.47
CA ASP A 82 -2.62 0.97 -3.65
C ASP A 82 -1.19 0.95 -4.16
N GLN A 83 -0.22 1.02 -3.26
CA GLN A 83 1.20 0.93 -3.60
C GLN A 83 1.53 -0.43 -4.20
N TYR A 84 0.98 -1.52 -3.65
CA TYR A 84 1.15 -2.85 -4.22
C TYR A 84 0.59 -2.93 -5.65
N HIS A 85 -0.62 -2.41 -5.88
CA HIS A 85 -1.18 -2.37 -7.24
C HIS A 85 -0.31 -1.54 -8.20
N ALA A 86 0.23 -0.40 -7.74
CA ALA A 86 1.17 0.39 -8.54
C ALA A 86 2.43 -0.42 -8.89
N MET A 87 2.98 -1.21 -7.95
CA MET A 87 4.09 -2.12 -8.25
C MET A 87 3.68 -3.20 -9.26
N THR A 88 2.45 -3.73 -9.18
CA THR A 88 1.96 -4.73 -10.15
C THR A 88 1.69 -4.16 -11.54
N ASP A 89 1.41 -2.86 -11.66
CA ASP A 89 1.31 -2.20 -12.95
C ASP A 89 2.69 -2.12 -13.64
N LEU A 90 3.76 -1.90 -12.86
CA LEU A 90 5.14 -1.88 -13.34
C LEU A 90 5.67 -3.27 -13.68
N TYR A 91 5.32 -4.27 -12.86
CA TYR A 91 5.81 -5.65 -12.98
C TYR A 91 4.65 -6.66 -12.93
N PRO A 92 3.80 -6.71 -13.96
CA PRO A 92 2.60 -7.55 -13.98
C PRO A 92 2.90 -9.06 -13.84
N GLN A 93 4.08 -9.51 -14.28
CA GLN A 93 4.51 -10.90 -14.17
C GLN A 93 4.69 -11.41 -12.74
N TYR A 94 4.86 -10.51 -11.76
CA TYR A 94 5.03 -10.86 -10.34
C TYR A 94 3.76 -10.61 -9.52
N LYS A 95 2.64 -10.30 -10.18
CA LYS A 95 1.37 -10.04 -9.51
C LYS A 95 0.86 -11.28 -8.79
N LYS A 96 0.64 -11.16 -7.48
CA LYS A 96 -0.09 -12.13 -6.67
C LYS A 96 -1.47 -11.56 -6.33
N GLN A 97 -2.47 -12.42 -6.32
CA GLN A 97 -3.85 -12.01 -6.02
C GLN A 97 -4.13 -12.11 -4.52
N ILE A 98 -4.77 -11.08 -3.96
CA ILE A 98 -5.39 -11.14 -2.63
C ILE A 98 -6.79 -11.69 -2.83
N LYS A 99 -6.97 -13.00 -2.63
CA LYS A 99 -8.24 -13.68 -2.91
C LYS A 99 -9.34 -13.33 -1.91
N TYR A 100 -8.97 -13.09 -0.66
CA TYR A 100 -9.91 -12.90 0.43
C TYR A 100 -9.33 -11.91 1.46
N CYS A 101 -10.16 -10.98 1.91
CA CYS A 101 -9.75 -9.96 2.86
C CYS A 101 -10.91 -9.59 3.79
N PRO A 102 -11.24 -10.44 4.78
CA PRO A 102 -12.45 -10.28 5.58
C PRO A 102 -12.41 -8.99 6.40
N THR A 103 -11.25 -8.65 6.98
CA THR A 103 -11.09 -7.48 7.85
C THR A 103 -11.33 -6.16 7.12
N PHE A 104 -10.93 -6.09 5.84
CA PHE A 104 -11.04 -4.87 5.03
C PHE A 104 -12.01 -5.03 3.85
N HIS A 105 -12.90 -6.02 3.90
CA HIS A 105 -13.81 -6.33 2.79
C HIS A 105 -14.65 -5.11 2.41
N GLN A 106 -15.24 -4.45 3.41
CA GLN A 106 -16.09 -3.29 3.18
C GLN A 106 -15.31 -2.12 2.57
N GLN A 107 -14.08 -1.87 3.01
CA GLN A 107 -13.21 -0.82 2.49
C GLN A 107 -12.84 -1.08 1.04
N LEU A 108 -12.50 -2.33 0.69
CA LEU A 108 -12.21 -2.72 -0.69
C LEU A 108 -13.44 -2.59 -1.61
N VAL A 109 -14.63 -2.95 -1.12
CA VAL A 109 -15.88 -2.81 -1.89
C VAL A 109 -16.26 -1.35 -2.10
N LYS A 110 -16.04 -0.48 -1.10
CA LYS A 110 -16.33 0.96 -1.20
C LYS A 110 -15.36 1.72 -2.10
N LYS A 111 -14.16 1.18 -2.32
CA LYS A 111 -13.09 1.85 -3.06
C LYS A 111 -13.45 1.96 -4.55
N SER A 112 -13.36 3.16 -5.10
CA SER A 112 -13.52 3.37 -6.54
C SER A 112 -12.35 2.76 -7.33
N PRO A 113 -12.57 2.33 -8.59
CA PRO A 113 -11.49 1.91 -9.46
C PRO A 113 -10.46 3.03 -9.65
N LYS A 114 -9.17 2.66 -9.74
CA LYS A 114 -8.10 3.63 -9.99
C LYS A 114 -8.19 4.22 -11.40
N GLU A 115 -8.08 5.54 -11.51
CA GLU A 115 -7.97 6.24 -12.80
C GLU A 115 -6.51 6.48 -13.24
N VAL A 116 -5.54 5.94 -12.49
CA VAL A 116 -4.10 6.12 -12.74
C VAL A 116 -3.45 4.78 -13.06
N LYS A 117 -2.72 4.75 -14.17
CA LYS A 117 -1.83 3.65 -14.54
C LYS A 117 -0.38 4.05 -14.30
N TYR A 118 0.42 3.11 -13.83
CA TYR A 118 1.84 3.32 -13.63
C TYR A 118 2.65 2.69 -14.77
N SER A 119 3.66 3.40 -15.25
CA SER A 119 4.64 2.92 -16.24
C SER A 119 6.06 3.13 -15.72
N LEU A 120 7.01 2.28 -16.12
CA LEU A 120 8.41 2.45 -15.73
C LEU A 120 8.99 3.70 -16.39
N LYS A 121 9.78 4.47 -15.63
CA LYS A 121 10.56 5.57 -16.19
C LYS A 121 11.65 5.05 -17.12
N ASP A 122 11.92 5.80 -18.19
CA ASP A 122 13.00 5.48 -19.14
C ASP A 122 14.39 5.56 -18.50
N GLN A 123 14.56 6.55 -17.61
CA GLN A 123 15.77 6.83 -16.86
C GLN A 123 15.49 6.64 -15.36
N ILE A 124 16.12 5.62 -14.77
CA ILE A 124 16.09 5.31 -13.34
C ILE A 124 17.50 5.53 -12.82
N SER A 125 17.66 6.33 -11.76
CA SER A 125 18.95 6.51 -11.10
C SER A 125 19.25 5.31 -10.20
N PHE A 126 20.41 4.70 -10.43
CA PHE A 126 20.97 3.60 -9.64
C PHE A 126 22.15 4.05 -8.76
N GLU A 127 22.36 5.36 -8.64
CA GLU A 127 23.43 5.93 -7.82
C GLU A 127 23.21 5.62 -6.33
N ASP A 128 24.28 5.58 -5.53
CA ASP A 128 24.22 5.20 -4.11
C ASP A 128 23.22 6.01 -3.27
N LYS A 129 22.96 7.27 -3.67
CA LYS A 129 22.01 8.18 -3.00
C LYS A 129 20.56 8.00 -3.47
N SER A 130 20.31 7.19 -4.47
CA SER A 130 18.95 6.87 -4.94
C SER A 130 18.31 5.87 -3.99
N ILE A 131 17.01 6.00 -3.70
CA ILE A 131 16.31 4.95 -2.94
C ILE A 131 16.37 3.59 -3.63
N VAL A 132 16.51 3.57 -4.96
CA VAL A 132 16.66 2.34 -5.74
C VAL A 132 17.93 1.58 -5.33
N SER A 133 18.96 2.27 -4.83
CA SER A 133 20.20 1.66 -4.34
C SER A 133 19.99 0.71 -3.16
N SER A 134 18.93 0.94 -2.37
CA SER A 134 18.58 0.11 -1.22
C SER A 134 17.96 -1.25 -1.60
N LEU A 135 17.61 -1.45 -2.86
CA LEU A 135 17.06 -2.70 -3.35
C LEU A 135 18.17 -3.64 -3.80
N ASP A 136 18.59 -4.53 -2.91
CA ASP A 136 19.52 -5.59 -3.22
C ASP A 136 18.80 -6.87 -3.73
N TYR A 137 19.53 -7.67 -4.49
CA TYR A 137 19.10 -9.04 -4.78
C TYR A 137 20.32 -9.95 -4.78
N GLU A 138 20.39 -10.84 -3.78
CA GLU A 138 21.48 -11.82 -3.63
C GLU A 138 22.88 -11.16 -3.61
N GLY A 139 22.99 -10.01 -2.93
CA GLY A 139 24.25 -9.25 -2.84
C GLY A 139 24.63 -8.48 -4.11
N GLN A 140 23.80 -8.52 -5.16
CA GLN A 140 24.02 -7.73 -6.37
C GLN A 140 23.45 -6.32 -6.21
N ALA A 141 24.26 -5.33 -6.57
CA ALA A 141 23.82 -3.95 -6.63
C ALA A 141 22.69 -3.76 -7.66
N PRO A 142 21.74 -2.85 -7.39
CA PRO A 142 20.62 -2.62 -8.28
C PRO A 142 21.09 -2.07 -9.63
N SER A 143 20.57 -2.68 -10.68
CA SER A 143 20.81 -2.30 -12.08
C SER A 143 19.54 -2.58 -12.87
N ARG A 144 19.48 -2.13 -14.13
CA ARG A 144 18.31 -2.38 -14.99
C ARG A 144 17.97 -3.88 -15.14
N LYS A 145 18.96 -4.76 -15.02
CA LYS A 145 18.79 -6.23 -15.06
C LYS A 145 18.37 -6.83 -13.72
N VAL A 146 18.86 -6.27 -12.61
CA VAL A 146 18.63 -6.78 -11.25
C VAL A 146 17.32 -6.24 -10.66
N LEU A 147 16.93 -5.01 -11.00
CA LEU A 147 15.77 -4.32 -10.46
C LEU A 147 14.47 -5.13 -10.55
N PRO A 148 14.13 -5.81 -11.67
CA PRO A 148 12.93 -6.64 -11.72
C PRO A 148 12.93 -7.77 -10.68
N LYS A 149 14.09 -8.37 -10.38
CA LYS A 149 14.20 -9.45 -9.39
C LYS A 149 14.12 -8.91 -7.96
N ALA A 150 14.80 -7.78 -7.69
CA ALA A 150 14.71 -7.10 -6.40
C ALA A 150 13.27 -6.64 -6.13
N MET A 151 12.59 -6.09 -7.14
CA MET A 151 11.17 -5.72 -7.06
C MET A 151 10.27 -6.93 -6.85
N ALA A 152 10.52 -8.07 -7.49
CA ALA A 152 9.76 -9.29 -7.24
C ALA A 152 9.85 -9.72 -5.77
N LYS A 153 11.06 -9.75 -5.19
CA LYS A 153 11.29 -10.05 -3.77
C LYS A 153 10.55 -9.05 -2.86
N TYR A 154 10.62 -7.76 -3.19
CA TYR A 154 9.98 -6.72 -2.39
C TYR A 154 8.43 -6.72 -2.50
N MET A 155 7.90 -6.99 -3.69
CA MET A 155 6.47 -7.21 -3.91
C MET A 155 5.96 -8.42 -3.14
N ASP A 156 6.75 -9.48 -3.02
CA ASP A 156 6.41 -10.65 -2.22
C ASP A 156 6.30 -10.34 -0.73
N GLN A 157 7.20 -9.51 -0.20
CA GLN A 157 7.12 -9.03 1.18
C GLN A 157 5.88 -8.15 1.40
N THR A 158 5.60 -7.25 0.46
CA THR A 158 4.41 -6.37 0.51
C THR A 158 3.11 -7.17 0.43
N HIS A 159 3.06 -8.19 -0.44
CA HIS A 159 1.90 -9.08 -0.56
C HIS A 159 1.68 -9.92 0.71
N ALA A 160 2.77 -10.42 1.30
CA ALA A 160 2.70 -11.16 2.56
C ALA A 160 2.14 -10.28 3.70
N GLU A 161 2.57 -9.01 3.77
CA GLU A 161 2.01 -8.05 4.73
C GLU A 161 0.52 -7.77 4.47
N LEU A 162 0.13 -7.53 3.22
CA LEU A 162 -1.29 -7.34 2.88
C LEU A 162 -2.13 -8.56 3.26
N THR A 163 -1.59 -9.76 3.08
CA THR A 163 -2.25 -11.01 3.49
C THR A 163 -2.40 -11.07 5.01
N GLU A 164 -1.35 -10.74 5.78
CA GLU A 164 -1.40 -10.65 7.24
C GLU A 164 -2.46 -9.64 7.71
N LEU A 165 -2.49 -8.45 7.12
CA LEU A 165 -3.50 -7.42 7.40
C LEU A 165 -4.91 -7.92 7.08
N CYS A 166 -5.09 -8.61 5.97
CA CYS A 166 -6.39 -9.17 5.59
C CYS A 166 -6.90 -10.19 6.62
N GLU A 167 -6.03 -11.06 7.13
CA GLU A 167 -6.37 -12.12 8.09
C GLU A 167 -6.53 -11.60 9.52
N ASN A 168 -5.64 -10.72 9.97
CA ASN A 168 -5.52 -10.31 11.38
C ASN A 168 -5.92 -8.86 11.65
N GLY A 169 -6.05 -8.04 10.60
CA GLY A 169 -6.31 -6.60 10.72
C GLY A 169 -5.12 -5.76 11.18
N VAL A 170 -3.97 -6.36 11.44
CA VAL A 170 -2.75 -5.70 11.93
C VAL A 170 -1.52 -6.41 11.38
N SER A 171 -0.42 -5.67 11.25
CA SER A 171 0.91 -6.17 10.91
C SER A 171 1.95 -5.50 11.82
N SER A 172 3.16 -6.04 11.87
CA SER A 172 4.24 -5.39 12.64
C SER A 172 4.55 -3.98 12.10
N ASN A 173 4.54 -3.80 10.77
CA ASN A 173 4.77 -2.49 10.17
C ASN A 173 3.60 -1.52 10.39
N TYR A 174 2.36 -2.01 10.52
CA TYR A 174 1.23 -1.18 10.94
C TYR A 174 1.46 -0.59 12.34
N TYR A 175 1.95 -1.38 13.31
CA TYR A 175 2.26 -0.85 14.63
C TYR A 175 3.40 0.17 14.61
N ILE A 176 4.42 -0.04 13.77
CA ILE A 176 5.47 0.97 13.55
C ILE A 176 4.84 2.27 13.04
N TYR A 177 3.95 2.19 12.05
CA TYR A 177 3.23 3.34 11.51
C TYR A 177 2.35 4.04 12.55
N GLU A 178 1.57 3.29 13.33
CA GLU A 178 0.70 3.81 14.37
C GLU A 178 1.49 4.50 15.49
N ASN A 179 2.55 3.85 15.97
CA ASN A 179 3.48 4.43 16.93
C ASN A 179 4.11 5.73 16.39
N PHE A 180 4.48 5.75 15.11
CA PHE A 180 5.03 6.93 14.48
C PHE A 180 4.03 8.09 14.45
N ILE A 181 2.76 7.84 14.10
CA ILE A 181 1.70 8.86 14.17
C ILE A 181 1.61 9.45 15.58
N THR A 182 1.54 8.60 16.59
CA THR A 182 1.45 9.04 17.99
C THR A 182 2.68 9.85 18.41
N LEU A 183 3.87 9.45 17.98
CA LEU A 183 5.11 10.20 18.24
C LEU A 183 5.14 11.54 17.49
N ALA A 184 4.68 11.58 16.24
CA ALA A 184 4.63 12.79 15.42
C ALA A 184 3.66 13.84 15.98
N GLN A 185 2.67 13.44 16.79
CA GLN A 185 1.78 14.37 17.47
C GLN A 185 2.53 15.25 18.49
N LYS A 186 3.61 14.74 19.09
CA LYS A 186 4.43 15.49 20.05
C LYS A 186 5.26 16.57 19.35
N LYS A 187 5.15 17.80 19.83
CA LYS A 187 5.89 18.95 19.27
C LYS A 187 7.40 18.70 19.33
N GLY A 188 8.09 18.90 18.20
CA GLY A 188 9.55 18.80 18.12
C GLY A 188 10.11 17.38 17.95
N VAL A 189 9.27 16.33 17.94
CA VAL A 189 9.75 14.95 17.70
C VAL A 189 10.04 14.69 16.23
N ILE A 190 9.15 15.15 15.34
CA ILE A 190 9.35 15.10 13.89
C ILE A 190 9.64 16.52 13.41
N GLY A 191 10.91 16.78 13.12
CA GLY A 191 11.41 18.02 12.56
C GLY A 191 11.53 17.96 11.05
N LYS A 192 11.84 19.11 10.43
CA LYS A 192 12.11 19.21 8.99
C LYS A 192 13.60 19.01 8.73
N ASP A 193 14.12 17.87 9.16
CA ASP A 193 15.53 17.56 9.14
C ASP A 193 15.81 16.15 8.60
N GLU A 194 17.09 15.87 8.34
CA GLU A 194 17.55 14.59 7.81
C GLU A 194 17.22 13.42 8.74
N LYS A 195 17.32 13.62 10.07
CA LYS A 195 17.04 12.59 11.07
C LYS A 195 15.58 12.14 11.02
N SER A 196 14.66 13.09 10.95
CA SER A 196 13.23 12.84 10.87
C SER A 196 12.87 12.22 9.52
N LEU A 197 13.52 12.66 8.44
CA LEU A 197 13.34 12.06 7.12
C LEU A 197 13.79 10.60 7.10
N ASN A 198 14.97 10.29 7.65
CA ASN A 198 15.45 8.91 7.81
C ASN A 198 14.51 8.07 8.70
N ALA A 199 13.87 8.68 9.69
CA ALA A 199 12.85 7.98 10.49
C ALA A 199 11.59 7.66 9.66
N LEU A 200 11.15 8.57 8.78
CA LEU A 200 10.03 8.34 7.86
C LEU A 200 10.30 7.20 6.88
N TYR A 201 11.52 7.10 6.34
CA TYR A 201 11.94 6.01 5.45
C TYR A 201 11.89 4.63 6.09
N LYS A 202 11.79 4.53 7.42
CA LYS A 202 11.54 3.25 8.10
C LYS A 202 10.08 2.82 8.02
N THR A 203 9.17 3.67 7.58
CA THR A 203 7.76 3.31 7.42
C THR A 203 7.51 2.77 6.02
N THR A 204 6.82 1.63 5.92
CA THR A 204 6.52 0.97 4.63
C THR A 204 5.84 1.91 3.65
N ILE A 205 4.86 2.69 4.13
CA ILE A 205 4.09 3.61 3.28
C ILE A 205 4.99 4.68 2.66
N PHE A 206 5.85 5.33 3.46
CA PHE A 206 6.70 6.40 2.96
C PHE A 206 7.77 5.84 2.03
N TYR A 207 8.44 4.74 2.41
CA TYR A 207 9.45 4.08 1.58
C TYR A 207 8.87 3.66 0.22
N ASN A 208 7.70 3.00 0.21
CA ASN A 208 7.05 2.56 -1.02
C ASN A 208 6.69 3.71 -1.95
N GLU A 209 6.15 4.82 -1.41
CA GLU A 209 5.81 5.97 -2.24
C GLU A 209 7.08 6.59 -2.83
N SER A 210 8.16 6.72 -2.05
CA SER A 210 9.45 7.21 -2.55
C SER A 210 10.06 6.29 -3.61
N LEU A 211 9.96 4.98 -3.42
CA LEU A 211 10.47 4.01 -4.37
C LEU A 211 9.67 4.08 -5.67
N LEU A 212 8.34 4.05 -5.58
CA LEU A 212 7.44 4.16 -6.73
C LEU A 212 7.67 5.47 -7.48
N SER A 213 7.77 6.61 -6.79
CA SER A 213 8.03 7.89 -7.44
C SER A 213 9.40 7.93 -8.12
N SER A 214 10.39 7.19 -7.62
CA SER A 214 11.72 7.09 -8.22
C SER A 214 11.74 6.25 -9.49
N ILE A 215 10.93 5.18 -9.58
CA ILE A 215 10.95 4.24 -10.71
C ILE A 215 9.77 4.38 -11.70
N SER A 216 8.70 5.07 -11.32
CA SER A 216 7.46 5.12 -12.11
C SER A 216 7.05 6.51 -12.57
N ALA A 217 6.38 6.56 -13.72
CA ALA A 217 5.60 7.68 -14.19
C ALA A 217 4.10 7.39 -13.99
N LYS A 218 3.35 8.42 -13.57
CA LYS A 218 1.89 8.35 -13.39
C LYS A 218 1.20 8.80 -14.68
N GLU A 219 0.50 7.89 -15.34
CA GLU A 219 -0.32 8.18 -16.52
C GLU A 219 -1.80 8.22 -16.12
N LYS A 220 -2.46 9.37 -16.33
CA LYS A 220 -3.91 9.44 -16.15
C LYS A 220 -4.58 8.67 -17.28
N ILE A 221 -5.43 7.72 -16.93
CA ILE A 221 -6.26 7.00 -17.90
C ILE A 221 -7.20 8.04 -18.52
N ARG A 222 -6.97 8.41 -19.78
CA ARG A 222 -7.85 9.30 -20.53
C ARG A 222 -9.16 8.57 -20.79
N THR A 223 -10.14 8.71 -19.91
CA THR A 223 -11.53 8.36 -20.24
C THR A 223 -11.97 9.28 -21.37
N ARG A 224 -12.17 8.71 -22.57
CA ARG A 224 -12.76 9.42 -23.71
C ARG A 224 -14.21 9.78 -23.37
N GLY A 225 -14.41 10.96 -22.79
CA GLY A 225 -15.72 11.51 -22.48
C GLY A 225 -15.61 12.85 -21.76
N ARG A 226 -16.39 13.85 -22.22
CA ARG A 226 -16.63 15.09 -21.47
C ARG A 226 -17.55 14.76 -20.29
N THR A 227 -17.01 14.21 -19.21
CA THR A 227 -17.73 14.19 -17.92
C THR A 227 -17.63 15.58 -17.29
N ILE A 228 -18.75 16.07 -16.77
CA ILE A 228 -18.84 17.35 -16.08
C ILE A 228 -17.96 17.28 -14.83
N ALA A 229 -17.12 18.28 -14.59
CA ALA A 229 -16.15 18.29 -13.49
C ALA A 229 -16.80 18.06 -12.09
N SER A 230 -18.09 18.40 -11.94
CA SER A 230 -18.86 18.24 -10.70
C SER A 230 -19.34 16.82 -10.40
N THR A 231 -19.26 15.89 -11.35
CA THR A 231 -19.59 14.45 -11.13
C THR A 231 -18.37 13.57 -10.95
N ARG A 232 -17.16 14.11 -11.13
CA ARG A 232 -15.92 13.37 -10.90
C ARG A 232 -15.66 13.34 -9.40
N LYS A 233 -16.20 12.32 -8.72
CA LYS A 233 -15.85 12.00 -7.34
C LYS A 233 -14.32 11.89 -7.28
N LEU A 234 -13.66 12.82 -6.58
CA LEU A 234 -12.21 12.78 -6.47
C LEU A 234 -11.83 11.46 -5.81
N GLU A 235 -10.99 10.68 -6.49
CA GLU A 235 -10.44 9.46 -5.92
C GLU A 235 -9.70 9.79 -4.62
N ALA A 236 -10.07 9.10 -3.55
CA ALA A 236 -9.45 9.28 -2.25
C ALA A 236 -7.99 8.80 -2.29
N ASP A 237 -7.05 9.73 -2.14
CA ASP A 237 -5.61 9.44 -2.16
C ASP A 237 -5.15 9.01 -0.76
N TYR A 238 -5.36 7.71 -0.47
CA TYR A 238 -5.04 7.13 0.84
C TYR A 238 -3.55 7.21 1.18
N THR A 239 -2.66 7.21 0.19
CA THR A 239 -1.22 7.37 0.42
C THR A 239 -0.91 8.78 0.91
N GLN A 240 -1.46 9.81 0.28
CA GLN A 240 -1.28 11.19 0.74
C GLN A 240 -1.90 11.41 2.12
N GLU A 241 -3.05 10.81 2.39
CA GLU A 241 -3.67 10.85 3.72
C GLU A 241 -2.79 10.16 4.77
N ALA A 242 -2.21 9.00 4.44
CA ALA A 242 -1.31 8.29 5.34
C ALA A 242 -0.07 9.15 5.69
N ILE A 243 0.51 9.84 4.70
CA ILE A 243 1.64 10.78 4.87
C ILE A 243 1.22 12.02 5.67
N ARG A 244 0.01 12.53 5.46
CA ARG A 244 -0.56 13.64 6.23
C ARG A 244 -0.66 13.30 7.72
N ARG A 245 -1.15 12.10 8.04
CA ARG A 245 -1.25 11.59 9.43
C ARG A 245 0.11 11.43 10.12
N LEU A 246 1.17 11.16 9.35
CA LEU A 246 2.55 11.16 9.83
C LEU A 246 3.12 12.59 10.07
N ARG A 247 2.35 13.64 9.80
CA ARG A 247 2.79 15.05 9.79
C ARG A 247 4.03 15.27 8.90
N ALA A 248 4.10 14.51 7.81
CA ALA A 248 5.24 14.44 6.91
C ALA A 248 4.98 15.12 5.56
N THR A 249 4.00 16.02 5.47
CA THR A 249 3.68 16.72 4.21
C THR A 249 4.86 17.53 3.67
N TRP A 250 5.71 18.05 4.56
CA TRP A 250 6.95 18.74 4.21
C TRP A 250 7.98 17.81 3.52
N ALA A 251 7.91 16.49 3.75
CA ALA A 251 8.84 15.53 3.19
C ALA A 251 8.46 15.10 1.77
N GLN A 252 7.30 15.55 1.24
CA GLN A 252 6.85 15.21 -0.12
C GLN A 252 7.83 15.67 -1.21
N GLU A 253 8.63 16.71 -0.97
CA GLU A 253 9.67 17.13 -1.91
C GLU A 253 10.74 16.06 -2.10
N SER A 254 11.04 15.27 -1.07
CA SER A 254 12.00 14.17 -1.17
C SER A 254 11.47 12.97 -1.95
N LEU A 255 10.17 12.98 -2.29
CA LEU A 255 9.54 11.97 -3.13
C LEU A 255 9.68 12.29 -4.62
N LYS A 256 10.23 13.44 -5.01
CA LYS A 256 10.33 13.86 -6.43
C LYS A 256 11.74 13.65 -6.96
#